data_AF-A0A2W6CXL0-F1
#
_entry.id   AF-A0A2W6CXL0-F1
#
_cell.length_a   1.000
_cell.length_b   1.000
_cell.length_c   1.000
_cell.angle_alpha   90.00
_cell.angle_beta   90.00
_cell.angle_gamma   90.00
#
_symmetry.space_group_name_H-M   'P 1'
#
loop_
_entity.id
_entity.type
_entity.pdbx_description
1 polymer ?
#
loop_
_entity_poly.entity_id
_entity_poly.type
_entity_poly.pdbx_seq_one_letter_code
_entity_poly.pdbx_strand_id
1 'polypeptide(L)'
;MTNVLLFGLWYWELDRGGPVQRARRAGATPDFLFPQMSSPKYAPAGWMPGLIDYLYVSLTNASAFSPTDTMPLTPTAKSLMGAQALVALITVGLVVARAVNILS
;
A
#
# COMPACT_ATOMS: atom_id res chain seq x y z
N MET A 1 5.13 -7.28 11.08
CA MET A 1 5.49 -5.85 10.81
C MET A 1 6.42 -5.70 9.61
N THR A 2 7.40 -6.59 9.40
CA THR A 2 8.33 -6.55 8.25
C THR A 2 7.61 -6.43 6.89
N ASN A 3 6.52 -7.19 6.69
CA ASN A 3 5.69 -7.11 5.48
C ASN A 3 5.18 -5.68 5.20
N VAL A 4 4.67 -5.01 6.24
CA VAL A 4 4.10 -3.65 6.12
C VAL A 4 5.18 -2.62 5.81
N LEU A 5 6.33 -2.70 6.46
CA LEU A 5 7.44 -1.76 6.21
C LEU A 5 7.99 -1.93 4.79
N LEU A 6 8.19 -3.17 4.36
CA LEU A 6 8.79 -3.49 3.07
C LEU A 6 7.87 -3.10 1.91
N PHE A 7 6.58 -3.45 1.98
CA PHE A 7 5.62 -3.09 0.94
C PHE A 7 5.25 -1.60 0.97
N GLY A 8 5.16 -0.97 2.15
CA GLY A 8 4.94 0.47 2.24
C GLY A 8 6.07 1.27 1.60
N LEU A 9 7.33 0.84 1.80
CA LEU A 9 8.47 1.44 1.10
C LEU A 9 8.41 1.18 -0.41
N TRP A 10 8.09 -0.03 -0.85
CA TRP A 10 7.92 -0.32 -2.29
C TRP A 10 6.79 0.49 -2.93
N TYR A 11 5.66 0.69 -2.26
CA TYR A 11 4.60 1.56 -2.78
C TYR A 11 5.08 3.00 -2.91
N TRP A 12 5.83 3.49 -1.93
CA TRP A 12 6.42 4.82 -1.99
C TRP A 12 7.45 4.93 -3.14
N GLU A 13 8.34 3.97 -3.32
CA GLU A 13 9.33 4.00 -4.40
C GLU A 13 8.72 3.81 -5.79
N LEU A 14 7.60 3.10 -5.90
CA LEU A 14 6.95 2.83 -7.19
C LEU A 14 6.05 3.99 -7.64
N ASP A 15 5.28 4.58 -6.72
CA ASP A 15 4.26 5.56 -7.09
C ASP A 15 4.85 6.79 -7.79
N ARG A 16 4.25 7.13 -8.95
CA ARG A 16 4.61 8.25 -9.82
C ARG A 16 6.06 8.21 -10.30
N GLY A 17 6.61 7.01 -10.46
CA GLY A 17 7.99 6.78 -10.88
C GLY A 17 9.04 7.09 -9.81
N GLY A 18 8.62 7.08 -8.54
CA GLY A 18 9.48 7.24 -7.36
C GLY A 18 9.58 8.66 -6.81
N PRO A 19 10.17 8.82 -5.60
CA PRO A 19 10.17 10.06 -4.84
C PRO A 19 10.83 11.23 -5.60
N VAL A 20 11.89 10.95 -6.35
CA VAL A 20 12.62 11.96 -7.14
C VAL A 20 11.78 12.48 -8.31
N GLN A 21 11.05 11.61 -9.00
CA GLN A 21 10.16 12.01 -10.09
C GLN A 21 8.92 12.73 -9.57
N ARG A 22 8.41 12.33 -8.40
CA ARG A 22 7.31 13.01 -7.70
C ARG A 22 7.62 14.46 -7.37
N ALA A 23 8.83 14.75 -6.90
CA ALA A 23 9.26 16.10 -6.59
C ALA A 23 9.53 16.96 -7.85
N ARG A 24 9.89 16.32 -8.98
CA ARG A 24 10.31 17.01 -10.21
C ARG A 24 9.23 17.18 -11.27
N ARG A 25 8.22 16.32 -11.31
CA ARG A 25 7.14 16.33 -12.31
C ARG A 25 5.77 16.29 -11.64
N ALA A 26 5.13 17.44 -11.52
CA ALA A 26 3.76 17.60 -11.02
C ALA A 26 2.66 16.95 -11.90
N GLY A 27 3.01 16.21 -12.97
CA GLY A 27 2.06 15.68 -13.96
C GLY A 27 2.16 14.18 -14.24
N ALA A 28 2.94 13.41 -13.48
CA ALA A 28 2.95 11.95 -13.64
C ALA A 28 1.60 11.36 -13.17
N THR A 29 1.01 10.48 -13.99
CA THR A 29 -0.22 9.75 -13.63
C THR A 29 0.02 8.95 -12.35
N PRO A 30 -0.83 9.09 -11.32
CA PRO A 30 -0.65 8.37 -10.06
C PRO A 30 -0.82 6.85 -10.25
N ASP A 31 0.01 6.07 -9.57
CA ASP A 31 -0.16 4.61 -9.46
C ASP A 31 -1.17 4.26 -8.36
N PHE A 32 -1.33 5.14 -7.37
CA PHE A 32 -2.31 5.03 -6.30
C PHE A 32 -3.22 6.26 -6.22
N LEU A 33 -4.53 6.01 -6.14
CA LEU A 33 -5.54 7.03 -5.87
C LEU A 33 -5.82 7.09 -4.38
N PHE A 34 -5.33 8.15 -3.73
CA PHE A 34 -5.62 8.41 -2.33
C PHE A 34 -6.93 9.21 -2.18
N PRO A 35 -7.69 9.05 -1.08
CA PRO A 35 -8.95 9.77 -0.85
C PRO A 35 -8.83 11.29 -0.98
N GLN A 36 -7.70 11.85 -0.53
CA GLN A 36 -7.37 13.27 -0.59
C GLN A 36 -7.27 13.80 -2.03
N MET A 37 -6.98 12.93 -3.01
CA MET A 37 -6.95 13.28 -4.43
C MET A 37 -8.36 13.37 -5.03
N SER A 38 -9.29 12.52 -4.58
CA SER A 38 -10.68 12.51 -5.05
C SER A 38 -11.57 13.53 -4.33
N SER A 39 -11.21 13.91 -3.10
CA SER A 39 -11.93 14.90 -2.30
C SER A 39 -11.01 16.03 -1.83
N PRO A 40 -10.60 16.96 -2.71
CA PRO A 40 -9.67 18.03 -2.36
C PRO A 40 -10.12 18.93 -1.20
N LYS A 41 -11.44 19.01 -0.93
CA LYS A 41 -12.00 19.74 0.23
C LYS A 41 -11.50 19.24 1.59
N TYR A 42 -11.02 18.00 1.67
CA TYR A 42 -10.47 17.40 2.89
C TYR A 42 -8.95 17.29 2.87
N ALA A 43 -8.28 17.89 1.89
CA ALA A 43 -6.85 17.88 1.73
C ALA A 43 -6.27 19.29 1.90
N PRO A 44 -5.09 19.44 2.54
CA PRO A 44 -4.35 20.69 2.50
C PRO A 44 -4.07 21.15 1.06
N ALA A 45 -3.95 22.47 0.85
CA ALA A 45 -3.56 23.01 -0.45
C ALA A 45 -2.19 22.45 -0.88
N GLY A 46 -2.12 21.86 -2.07
CA GLY A 46 -0.89 21.24 -2.58
C GLY A 46 -0.52 19.90 -1.93
N TRP A 47 -1.48 19.22 -1.28
CA TRP A 47 -1.23 17.92 -0.66
C TRP A 47 -0.63 16.91 -1.64
N MET A 48 0.34 16.14 -1.14
CA MET A 48 0.95 15.01 -1.83
C MET A 48 1.16 13.87 -0.83
N PRO A 49 1.03 12.61 -1.26
CA PRO A 49 1.21 11.46 -0.38
C PRO A 49 2.67 11.35 0.07
N GLY A 50 2.88 11.33 1.38
CA GLY A 50 4.15 11.08 2.04
C GLY A 50 4.36 9.61 2.38
N LEU A 51 5.55 9.24 2.88
CA LEU A 51 5.87 7.85 3.24
C LEU A 51 4.87 7.23 4.23
N ILE A 52 4.38 8.03 5.19
CA ILE A 52 3.40 7.56 6.19
C ILE A 52 2.09 7.13 5.52
N ASP A 53 1.65 7.83 4.47
CA ASP A 53 0.43 7.45 3.75
C ASP A 53 0.58 6.06 3.11
N TYR A 54 1.74 5.74 2.53
CA TYR A 54 2.00 4.41 1.96
C TYR A 54 2.18 3.32 3.02
N LEU A 55 2.77 3.64 4.17
CA LEU A 55 2.84 2.71 5.31
C LEU A 55 1.45 2.38 5.83
N TYR A 56 0.56 3.37 5.91
CA TYR A 56 -0.84 3.17 6.29
C TYR A 56 -1.56 2.30 5.26
N VAL A 57 -1.42 2.57 3.97
CA VAL A 57 -1.96 1.72 2.88
C VAL A 57 -1.45 0.29 2.99
N SER A 58 -0.16 0.11 3.23
CA SER A 58 0.43 -1.22 3.41
C SER A 58 -0.11 -1.92 4.64
N LEU A 59 -0.33 -1.21 5.75
CA LEU A 59 -0.91 -1.77 6.96
C LEU A 59 -2.35 -2.24 6.73
N THR A 60 -3.19 -1.40 6.11
CA THR A 60 -4.58 -1.73 5.87
C THR A 60 -4.72 -2.85 4.84
N ASN A 61 -3.93 -2.85 3.77
CA ASN A 61 -3.92 -3.93 2.78
C ASN A 61 -3.46 -5.28 3.38
N ALA A 62 -2.45 -5.28 4.26
CA ALA A 62 -2.03 -6.51 4.96
C ALA A 62 -3.10 -7.05 5.92
N SER A 63 -3.97 -6.17 6.44
CA SER A 63 -4.99 -6.53 7.44
C SER A 63 -6.31 -6.94 6.80
N ALA A 64 -6.74 -6.24 5.75
CA ALA A 64 -7.99 -6.48 5.02
C ALA A 64 -7.79 -7.38 3.79
N PHE A 65 -6.55 -7.73 3.46
CA PHE A 65 -6.16 -8.49 2.26
C PHE A 65 -6.69 -7.91 0.95
N SER A 66 -6.98 -6.61 0.93
CA SER A 66 -7.65 -5.91 -0.18
C SER A 66 -7.45 -4.40 -0.10
N PRO A 67 -7.69 -3.67 -1.22
CA PRO A 67 -7.80 -2.22 -1.18
C PRO A 67 -8.97 -1.77 -0.32
N THR A 68 -8.68 -0.84 0.59
CA THR A 68 -9.69 -0.19 1.43
C THR A 68 -9.99 1.19 0.86
N ASP A 69 -9.16 2.17 1.20
CA ASP A 69 -9.40 3.58 0.86
C ASP A 69 -8.51 4.07 -0.29
N THR A 70 -7.39 3.39 -0.54
CA THR A 70 -6.45 3.74 -1.61
C THR A 70 -6.53 2.73 -2.74
N MET A 71 -6.92 3.21 -3.93
CA MET A 71 -7.10 2.34 -5.09
C MET A 71 -5.81 2.24 -5.92
N PRO A 72 -5.33 1.02 -6.25
CA PRO A 72 -4.25 0.85 -7.20
C PRO A 72 -4.76 1.07 -8.64
N LEU A 73 -4.20 2.06 -9.33
CA LEU A 73 -4.62 2.45 -10.67
C LEU A 73 -3.87 1.67 -11.76
N THR A 74 -2.56 1.51 -11.60
CA THR A 74 -1.71 0.88 -12.61
C THR A 74 -1.58 -0.63 -12.43
N PRO A 75 -1.27 -1.40 -13.50
CA PRO A 75 -1.09 -2.85 -13.41
C PRO A 75 0.00 -3.27 -12.41
N THR A 76 1.08 -2.48 -12.31
CA THR A 76 2.18 -2.69 -11.36
C THR A 76 1.71 -2.51 -9.91
N ALA A 77 0.98 -1.43 -9.61
CA ALA A 77 0.40 -1.21 -8.29
C ALA A 77 -0.59 -2.32 -7.90
N LYS A 78 -1.45 -2.74 -8.83
CA LYS A 78 -2.40 -3.85 -8.62
C LYS A 78 -1.69 -5.15 -8.28
N SER A 79 -0.65 -5.48 -9.04
CA SER A 79 0.16 -6.68 -8.82
C SER A 79 0.86 -6.66 -7.46
N LEU A 80 1.44 -5.51 -7.10
CA LEU A 80 2.17 -5.34 -5.84
C LEU A 80 1.24 -5.38 -4.62
N MET A 81 0.03 -4.81 -4.71
CA MET A 81 -1.01 -4.97 -3.68
C MET A 81 -1.49 -6.41 -3.52
N GLY A 82 -1.74 -7.10 -4.64
CA GLY A 82 -2.10 -8.50 -4.62
C GLY A 82 -1.03 -9.38 -3.98
N ALA A 83 0.25 -9.15 -4.34
CA ALA A 83 1.37 -9.87 -3.75
C ALA A 83 1.46 -9.68 -2.23
N GLN A 84 1.29 -8.44 -1.74
CA GLN A 84 1.28 -8.19 -0.30
C GLN A 84 0.15 -8.92 0.41
N ALA A 85 -1.06 -8.89 -0.16
CA ALA A 85 -2.23 -9.58 0.41
C ALA A 85 -2.01 -11.09 0.49
N LEU A 86 -1.45 -11.71 -0.57
CA LEU A 86 -1.09 -13.13 -0.57
C LEU A 86 -0.04 -13.48 0.48
N VAL A 87 1.02 -12.68 0.61
CA VAL A 87 2.06 -12.88 1.64
C VAL A 87 1.45 -12.81 3.03
N ALA A 88 0.54 -11.86 3.27
CA ALA A 88 -0.15 -11.72 4.55
C ALA A 88 -1.05 -12.94 4.83
N LEU A 89 -1.83 -13.42 3.85
CA LEU A 89 -2.67 -14.61 3.99
C LEU A 89 -1.85 -15.87 4.32
N ILE A 90 -0.74 -16.09 3.59
CA ILE A 90 0.15 -17.23 3.83
C ILE A 90 0.74 -17.16 5.24
N THR A 91 1.19 -15.97 5.66
CA THR A 91 1.75 -15.76 7.00
C THR A 91 0.73 -16.12 8.09
N VAL A 92 -0.50 -15.62 7.97
CA VAL A 92 -1.56 -15.91 8.93
C VAL A 92 -1.93 -17.40 8.91
N GLY A 93 -2.08 -18.00 7.73
CA GLY A 93 -2.39 -19.42 7.58
C GLY A 93 -1.33 -20.33 8.23
N LEU A 94 -0.04 -20.02 8.06
CA LEU A 94 1.05 -20.77 8.68
C LEU A 94 1.07 -20.63 10.21
N VAL A 95 0.77 -19.43 10.73
CA VAL A 95 0.68 -19.19 12.18
C VAL A 95 -0.48 -20.00 12.79
N VAL A 96 -1.65 -19.99 12.14
CA VAL A 96 -2.81 -20.78 12.58
C VAL A 96 -2.51 -22.27 12.52
N ALA A 97 -1.92 -22.76 11.42
CA ALA A 97 -1.55 -24.16 11.29
C ALA A 97 -0.57 -24.62 12.38
N ARG A 98 0.43 -23.78 12.70
CA ARG A 98 1.35 -24.07 13.82
C ARG A 98 0.64 -24.06 15.18
N ALA A 99 -0.26 -23.12 15.42
CA ALA A 99 -0.99 -23.07 16.69
C ALA A 99 -1.85 -24.33 16.90
N VAL A 100 -2.55 -24.79 15.86
CA VAL A 100 -3.34 -26.03 15.90
C VAL A 100 -2.44 -27.24 16.17
N ASN A 101 -1.27 -27.32 15.53
CA ASN A 101 -0.33 -28.43 15.71
C ASN A 101 0.32 -28.47 17.11
N ILE A 102 0.38 -27.34 17.83
CA ILE A 102 0.93 -27.30 19.20
C ILE A 102 -0.14 -27.66 20.24
N LEU A 103 -1.42 -27.41 19.93
CA LEU A 103 -2.55 -27.66 20.82
C LEU A 103 -3.20 -29.04 20.63
N SER A 104 -2.91 -29.73 19.51
CA SER A 104 -3.27 -31.13 19.26
C SER A 104 -2.19 -32.07 19.76
#